data_AF-A0A1V5ID93-F1
#
_entry.id   AF-A0A1V5ID93-F1
#
_cell.length_a   1.000
_cell.length_b   1.000
_cell.length_c   1.000
_cell.angle_alpha   90.00
_cell.angle_beta   90.00
_cell.angle_gamma   90.00
#
_symmetry.space_group_name_H-M   'P 1'
#
loop_
_entity.id
_entity.type
_entity.pdbx_description
1 polymer ?
#
loop_
_entity_poly.entity_id
_entity_poly.type
_entity_poly.pdbx_seq_one_letter_code
_entity_poly.pdbx_strand_id
1 'polypeptide(L)'
;MNRNTLATVRKFKDADNNYLWQPSYVAGQPSTLLGYPVVEVPDMPNVAANAIPVLFGDFMRTYLIVDRIGTRVLRDPFTNKPYVQFYTTKRVGGGLLNPEPMKGLRVATS
;
A
#
# COMPACT_ATOMS: atom_id res chain seq x y z
N MET A 1 -3.66 1.67 3.06
CA MET A 1 -3.93 0.85 4.28
C MET A 1 -3.86 -0.61 3.90
N ASN A 2 -3.65 -1.54 4.83
CA ASN A 2 -3.68 -2.97 4.51
C ASN A 2 -5.10 -3.58 4.58
N ARG A 3 -5.26 -4.82 4.12
CA ARG A 3 -6.56 -5.51 4.05
C ARG A 3 -7.25 -5.65 5.41
N ASN A 4 -6.49 -5.96 6.48
CA ASN A 4 -7.05 -6.13 7.82
C ASN A 4 -7.60 -4.82 8.38
N THR A 5 -6.85 -3.72 8.17
CA THR A 5 -7.30 -2.38 8.54
C THR A 5 -8.57 -2.01 7.78
N LEU A 6 -8.62 -2.31 6.49
CA LEU A 6 -9.79 -2.07 5.66
C LEU A 6 -11.01 -2.90 6.13
N ALA A 7 -10.80 -4.15 6.56
CA ALA A 7 -11.84 -4.98 7.15
C ALA A 7 -12.41 -4.41 8.46
N THR A 8 -11.60 -3.70 9.25
CA THR A 8 -12.08 -2.97 10.43
C THR A 8 -12.90 -1.74 10.04
N VAL A 9 -12.41 -0.94 9.08
CA VAL A 9 -13.12 0.25 8.58
C VAL A 9 -14.49 -0.12 7.97
N ARG A 10 -14.58 -1.27 7.29
CA ARG A 10 -15.84 -1.85 6.77
C ARG A 10 -16.92 -2.07 7.83
N LYS A 11 -16.52 -2.26 9.09
CA LYS A 11 -17.44 -2.56 10.18
C LYS A 11 -17.94 -1.31 10.89
N PHE A 12 -17.50 -0.12 10.50
CA PHE A 12 -17.97 1.13 11.09
C PHE A 12 -19.44 1.38 10.74
N LYS A 13 -20.22 1.69 11.77
CA LYS A 13 -21.65 1.93 11.70
C LYS A 13 -22.01 3.29 12.30
N ASP A 14 -23.11 3.87 11.85
CA ASP A 14 -23.75 5.00 12.53
C ASP A 14 -24.54 4.54 13.78
N ALA A 15 -25.17 5.48 14.48
CA ALA A 15 -26.00 5.21 15.66
C ALA A 15 -27.22 4.32 15.34
N ASP A 16 -27.65 4.29 14.09
CA ASP A 16 -28.82 3.55 13.59
C ASP A 16 -28.42 2.18 12.99
N ASN A 17 -27.18 1.73 13.22
CA ASN A 17 -26.59 0.48 12.72
C ASN A 17 -26.35 0.38 11.20
N ASN A 18 -26.42 1.48 10.46
CA ASN A 18 -26.06 1.50 9.03
C ASN A 18 -24.55 1.55 8.84
N TYR A 19 -24.03 0.81 7.86
CA TYR A 19 -22.62 0.85 7.52
C TYR A 19 -22.24 2.18 6.88
N LEU A 20 -21.21 2.85 7.41
CA LEU A 20 -20.71 4.13 6.90
C LEU A 20 -20.01 4.01 5.54
N TRP A 21 -19.56 2.80 5.21
CA TRP A 21 -18.81 2.55 3.99
C TRP A 21 -19.16 1.19 3.41
N GLN A 22 -19.31 1.16 2.09
CA GLN A 22 -19.50 -0.06 1.33
C GLN A 22 -18.54 -0.05 0.14
N PRO A 23 -17.90 -1.19 -0.17
CA PRO A 23 -17.07 -1.29 -1.36
C PRO A 23 -17.94 -1.16 -2.62
N SER A 24 -17.36 -0.67 -3.71
CA SER A 24 -18.05 -0.76 -5.00
C SER A 24 -18.13 -2.22 -5.43
N TYR A 25 -19.32 -2.66 -5.83
CA TYR A 25 -19.55 -3.97 -6.45
C TYR A 25 -19.33 -3.94 -7.98
N VAL A 26 -19.06 -2.76 -8.54
CA VAL A 26 -18.83 -2.57 -9.98
C VAL A 26 -17.37 -2.83 -10.31
N ALA A 27 -17.11 -3.80 -11.18
CA ALA A 27 -15.77 -4.10 -11.65
C ALA A 27 -15.13 -2.86 -12.32
N GLY A 28 -13.91 -2.54 -11.92
CA GLY A 28 -13.16 -1.40 -12.45
C GLY A 28 -13.38 -0.06 -11.75
N GLN A 29 -14.35 0.05 -10.82
CA GLN A 29 -14.50 1.25 -10.02
C GLN A 29 -13.71 1.11 -8.71
N PRO A 30 -12.73 2.00 -8.42
CA PRO A 30 -12.01 1.96 -7.16
C PRO A 30 -13.00 2.19 -6.02
N SER A 31 -12.87 1.41 -4.94
CA SER A 31 -13.70 1.65 -3.77
C SER A 31 -13.30 2.99 -3.15
N THR A 32 -14.28 3.90 -3.00
CA THR A 32 -14.04 5.24 -2.49
C THR A 32 -14.46 5.34 -1.03
N LEU A 33 -13.64 5.98 -0.20
CA LEU A 33 -13.95 6.31 1.20
C LEU A 33 -13.98 7.84 1.31
N LEU A 34 -15.12 8.39 1.73
CA LEU A 34 -15.32 9.85 1.83
C LEU A 34 -14.98 10.61 0.53
N GLY A 35 -15.24 10.00 -0.63
CA GLY A 35 -14.96 10.58 -1.94
C GLY A 35 -13.54 10.37 -2.48
N TYR A 36 -12.64 9.75 -1.71
CA TYR A 36 -11.27 9.48 -2.13
C TYR A 36 -11.03 8.00 -2.44
N PRO A 37 -10.22 7.65 -3.45
CA PRO A 37 -9.91 6.26 -3.76
C PRO A 37 -9.11 5.60 -2.63
N VAL A 38 -9.44 4.35 -2.32
CA VAL A 38 -8.69 3.54 -1.36
C VAL A 38 -7.71 2.64 -2.10
N VAL A 39 -6.45 2.67 -1.68
CA VAL A 39 -5.40 1.76 -2.17
C VAL A 39 -5.02 0.76 -1.08
N GLU A 40 -5.09 -0.52 -1.41
CA GLU A 40 -4.63 -1.62 -0.57
C GLU A 40 -3.11 -1.79 -0.71
N VAL A 41 -2.39 -1.64 0.40
CA VAL A 41 -0.94 -1.85 0.48
C VAL A 41 -0.69 -2.86 1.60
N PRO A 42 -0.38 -4.13 1.29
CA PRO A 42 -0.23 -5.19 2.28
C PRO A 42 0.83 -4.92 3.34
N ASP A 43 1.91 -4.22 2.96
CA ASP A 43 3.05 -3.91 3.83
C ASP A 43 2.75 -2.83 4.88
N MET A 44 1.59 -2.17 4.82
CA MET A 44 1.19 -1.24 5.87
C MET A 44 0.86 -2.00 7.16
N PRO A 45 1.18 -1.42 8.34
CA PRO A 45 0.92 -2.08 9.61
C PRO A 45 -0.59 -2.27 9.85
N ASN A 46 -0.94 -3.30 10.61
CA ASN A 46 -2.29 -3.49 11.13
C ASN A 46 -2.65 -2.41 12.17
N VAL A 47 -3.94 -2.30 12.49
CA VAL A 47 -4.41 -1.50 13.63
C VAL A 47 -3.83 -2.09 14.92
N ALA A 48 -2.95 -1.34 15.58
CA ALA A 48 -2.31 -1.68 16.85
C ALA A 48 -1.89 -0.40 17.59
N ALA A 49 -1.56 -0.51 18.88
CA ALA A 49 -1.12 0.62 19.68
C ALA A 49 0.12 1.30 19.05
N ASN A 50 0.08 2.63 18.93
CA ASN A 50 1.10 3.48 18.31
C ASN A 50 1.39 3.21 16.82
N ALA A 51 0.65 2.32 16.17
CA ALA A 51 0.80 2.06 14.74
C ALA A 51 0.18 3.18 13.90
N ILE A 52 0.67 3.31 12.65
CA ILE A 52 0.11 4.20 11.62
C ILE A 52 -0.49 3.34 10.49
N PRO A 53 -1.68 2.75 10.67
CA PRO A 53 -2.25 1.81 9.70
C PRO A 53 -2.88 2.50 8.47
N VAL A 54 -3.11 3.82 8.53
CA VAL A 54 -3.70 4.61 7.45
C VAL A 54 -2.83 5.81 7.13
N LEU A 55 -2.57 5.99 5.83
CA LEU A 55 -1.95 7.18 5.23
C LEU A 55 -2.96 7.80 4.28
N PHE A 56 -3.09 9.12 4.33
CA PHE A 56 -4.00 9.89 3.49
C PHE A 56 -3.29 11.13 2.97
N GLY A 57 -3.35 11.35 1.65
CA GLY A 57 -2.67 12.46 1.01
C GLY A 57 -2.32 12.21 -0.44
N ASP A 58 -1.59 13.16 -1.03
CA ASP A 58 -1.09 13.05 -2.40
C ASP A 58 0.27 12.33 -2.43
N PHE A 59 0.26 11.03 -2.72
CA PHE A 59 1.48 10.23 -2.85
C PHE A 59 2.40 10.68 -3.97
N MET A 60 1.86 11.26 -5.06
CA MET A 60 2.65 11.68 -6.22
C MET A 60 3.54 12.88 -5.87
N ARG A 61 3.06 13.77 -5.00
CA ARG A 61 3.85 14.89 -4.46
C ARG A 61 4.71 14.51 -3.26
N THR A 62 4.32 13.45 -2.54
CA THR A 62 4.98 13.07 -1.29
C THR A 62 6.25 12.27 -1.52
N TYR A 63 6.21 11.27 -2.39
CA TYR A 63 7.26 10.26 -2.48
C TYR A 63 7.76 10.12 -3.91
N LEU A 64 9.07 10.18 -4.09
CA LEU A 64 9.71 9.99 -5.38
C LEU A 64 10.30 8.58 -5.45
N ILE A 65 9.92 7.82 -6.47
CA ILE A 65 10.52 6.53 -6.82
C ILE A 65 11.43 6.76 -8.03
N VAL A 66 12.68 6.33 -7.92
CA VAL A 66 13.69 6.42 -8.99
C VAL A 66 14.05 5.01 -9.46
N ASP A 67 13.80 4.72 -10.73
CA ASP A 67 14.23 3.48 -11.39
C ASP A 67 15.53 3.74 -12.16
N ARG A 68 16.66 3.23 -11.65
CA ARG A 68 18.00 3.52 -12.20
C ARG A 68 18.42 2.46 -13.23
N ILE A 69 18.18 1.19 -12.91
CA ILE A 69 18.39 0.08 -13.84
C ILE A 69 17.12 -0.75 -13.78
N GLY A 70 16.41 -0.81 -14.90
CA GLY A 70 15.21 -1.63 -15.03
C GLY A 70 15.50 -3.12 -14.81
N THR A 71 14.47 -3.95 -14.98
CA THR A 71 14.58 -5.39 -14.73
C THR A 71 15.51 -6.05 -15.75
N ARG A 72 16.56 -6.73 -15.27
CA ARG A 72 17.49 -7.53 -16.08
C ARG A 72 17.46 -8.96 -15.61
N VAL A 73 17.37 -9.90 -16.54
CA VAL A 73 17.39 -11.34 -16.27
C VAL A 73 18.64 -11.94 -16.91
N LEU A 74 19.48 -12.57 -16.11
CA LEU A 74 20.58 -13.40 -16.58
C LEU A 74 20.17 -14.87 -16.41
N ARG A 75 20.22 -15.63 -17.50
CA ARG A 75 20.12 -17.08 -17.45
C ARG A 75 21.54 -17.66 -17.35
N ASP A 76 21.83 -18.38 -16.28
CA ASP A 76 23.14 -18.98 -16.03
C ASP A 76 23.03 -20.51 -15.96
N PRO A 77 23.37 -21.22 -17.05
CA PRO A 77 23.44 -22.68 -17.07
C PRO A 77 24.80 -23.24 -16.63
N PHE A 78 25.75 -22.39 -16.21
CA PHE A 78 27.15 -22.79 -16.03
C PHE A 78 27.55 -22.93 -14.57
N THR A 79 27.06 -22.06 -13.68
CA THR A 79 27.50 -22.01 -12.27
C THR A 79 27.08 -23.24 -11.45
N ASN A 80 25.88 -23.80 -11.66
CA ASN A 80 25.42 -24.97 -10.93
C ASN A 80 24.74 -25.99 -11.84
N LYS A 81 25.53 -26.90 -12.41
CA LYS A 81 25.03 -28.01 -13.24
C LYS A 81 24.28 -29.03 -12.37
N PRO A 82 23.13 -29.59 -12.79
CA PRO A 82 22.47 -29.52 -14.10
C PRO A 82 21.39 -28.41 -14.22
N TYR A 83 21.38 -27.43 -13.33
CA TYR A 83 20.31 -26.42 -13.25
C TYR A 83 20.62 -25.17 -14.08
N VAL A 84 19.57 -24.47 -14.50
CA VAL A 84 19.66 -23.12 -15.07
C VAL A 84 19.18 -22.11 -14.04
N GLN A 85 20.09 -21.26 -13.57
CA GLN A 85 19.77 -20.23 -12.60
C GLN A 85 19.26 -18.98 -13.32
N PHE A 86 18.13 -18.44 -12.84
CA PHE A 86 17.60 -17.16 -13.30
C PHE A 86 17.96 -16.08 -12.29
N TYR A 87 18.99 -15.31 -12.59
CA TYR A 87 19.41 -14.19 -11.77
C TYR A 87 18.77 -12.91 -12.28
N THR A 88 17.72 -12.47 -11.59
CA THR A 88 16.96 -11.26 -11.93
C THR A 88 17.36 -10.12 -11.00
N THR A 89 17.78 -8.99 -11.56
CA THR A 89 18.14 -7.79 -10.82
C THR A 89 17.33 -6.60 -11.30
N LYS A 90 16.99 -5.71 -10.37
CA LYS A 90 16.44 -4.39 -10.65
C LYS A 90 17.05 -3.42 -9.64
N ARG A 91 17.40 -2.20 -10.07
CA ARG A 91 17.91 -1.15 -9.18
C ARG A 91 16.93 0.00 -9.13
N VAL A 92 16.19 0.03 -8.03
CA VAL A 92 15.26 1.08 -7.67
C VAL A 92 15.74 1.76 -6.39
N GLY A 93 15.41 3.03 -6.27
CA GLY A 93 15.53 3.82 -5.06
C GLY A 93 14.27 4.63 -4.85
N GLY A 94 14.15 5.27 -3.70
CA GLY A 94 13.08 6.20 -3.47
C GLY A 94 13.30 6.97 -2.18
N GLY A 95 12.59 8.08 -2.05
CA GLY A 95 12.69 8.95 -0.89
C GLY A 95 11.50 9.88 -0.77
N LEU A 96 11.36 10.43 0.43
CA LEU A 96 10.37 11.45 0.74
C LEU A 96 10.80 12.78 0.10
N LEU A 97 9.95 13.31 -0.78
CA LEU A 97 10.16 14.60 -1.45
C LEU A 97 9.52 15.74 -0.64
N ASN A 98 8.23 15.65 -0.35
CA ASN A 98 7.51 16.64 0.45
C ASN A 98 6.59 15.93 1.48
N PRO A 99 6.78 16.10 2.80
CA PRO A 99 5.91 15.51 3.81
C PRO A 99 4.55 16.21 3.98
N GLU A 100 4.41 17.47 3.59
CA GLU A 100 3.23 18.29 3.89
C GLU A 100 1.90 17.72 3.37
N PRO A 101 1.81 17.24 2.11
CA PRO A 101 0.55 16.77 1.54
C PRO A 101 0.15 15.36 2.02
N MET A 102 0.90 14.75 2.95
CA MET A 102 0.60 13.44 3.52
C MET A 102 0.34 13.53 5.02
N LYS A 103 -0.67 12.79 5.48
CA LYS A 103 -1.00 12.63 6.90
C LYS A 103 -1.13 11.15 7.24
N GLY A 104 -0.59 10.79 8.41
CA GLY A 104 -0.73 9.45 8.98
C GLY A 104 -1.68 9.46 10.16
N LEU A 105 -2.61 8.51 10.18
CA LEU A 105 -3.48 8.27 11.32
C LEU A 105 -2.73 7.40 12.33
N ARG A 106 -2.24 7.99 13.42
CA ARG A 106 -1.65 7.23 14.53
C ARG A 106 -2.76 6.75 15.45
N VAL A 107 -2.80 5.45 15.70
CA VAL A 107 -3.70 4.85 16.70
C VAL A 107 -3.06 5.03 18.07
N ALA A 108 -3.52 6.03 18.82
CA ALA A 108 -3.10 6.21 20.20
C ALA A 108 -3.78 5.15 21.09
N THR A 109 -3.06 4.67 22.10
CA THR A 109 -3.68 3.93 23.19
C THR A 109 -4.49 4.89 24.05
N SER A 110 -5.67 4.45 24.49
CA SER A 110 -6.31 5.01 25.69
C SER A 110 -5.61 4.47 26.94
#